data_AF-A0A2R6D4F9-F1
#
_entry.id   AF-A0A2R6D4F9-F1
#
_cell.length_a   1.000
_cell.length_b   1.000
_cell.length_c   1.000
_cell.angle_alpha   90.00
_cell.angle_beta   90.00
_cell.angle_gamma   90.00
#
_symmetry.space_group_name_H-M   'P 1'
#
loop_
_entity.id
_entity.type
_entity.pdbx_description
1 polymer ?
#
loop_
_entity_poly.entity_id
_entity_poly.type
_entity_poly.pdbx_seq_one_letter_code
_entity_poly.pdbx_strand_id
1 'polypeptide(L)'
;MPSRLGPLSRELSLPYYEDAFPAHDIFHAKRVRDVSLQLANQHPDSVDQEILASAAWFHDIGRPLERVGEIDDHDEWAANEATTLLGEEDVMTDQITAIEHCLRAHSIRVSSPDPETIEAKLLFDADKL
;
A
#
# COMPACT_ATOMS: atom_id res chain seq x y z
N MET A 1 19.23 -13.30 3.17
CA MET A 1 17.98 -13.59 3.92
C MET A 1 16.83 -13.33 2.95
N PRO A 2 15.78 -14.16 2.89
CA PRO A 2 14.60 -13.77 2.12
C PRO A 2 14.08 -12.43 2.66
N SER A 3 13.76 -11.51 1.77
CA SER A 3 13.08 -10.25 2.14
C SER A 3 11.84 -10.59 2.96
N ARG A 4 11.64 -9.87 4.07
CA ARG A 4 10.49 -10.04 4.98
C ARG A 4 9.52 -8.88 4.89
N LEU A 5 9.67 -8.04 3.88
CA LEU A 5 8.96 -6.77 3.79
C LEU A 5 7.44 -6.98 3.67
N GLY A 6 6.97 -7.86 2.78
CA GLY A 6 5.54 -8.16 2.67
C GLY A 6 4.91 -8.67 3.98
N PRO A 7 5.49 -9.70 4.65
CA PRO A 7 5.03 -10.16 5.96
C PRO A 7 5.12 -9.11 7.08
N LEU A 8 6.17 -8.30 7.11
CA LEU A 8 6.35 -7.22 8.08
C LEU A 8 5.26 -6.15 7.92
N SER A 9 5.05 -5.66 6.70
CA SER A 9 4.02 -4.67 6.40
C SER A 9 2.62 -5.16 6.76
N ARG A 10 2.34 -6.44 6.55
CA ARG A 10 1.09 -7.05 7.02
C ARG A 10 0.94 -6.95 8.53
N GLU A 11 1.99 -7.28 9.30
CA GLU A 11 1.96 -7.22 10.76
C GLU A 11 1.74 -5.79 11.26
N LEU A 12 2.51 -4.85 10.70
CA LEU A 12 2.43 -3.43 11.03
C LEU A 12 1.08 -2.82 10.68
N SER A 13 0.40 -3.28 9.61
CA SER A 13 -0.90 -2.73 9.22
C SER A 13 -2.09 -3.31 9.98
N LEU A 14 -1.93 -4.43 10.70
CA LEU A 14 -3.04 -5.10 11.42
C LEU A 14 -3.86 -4.16 12.33
N PRO A 15 -3.24 -3.30 13.16
CA PRO A 15 -4.01 -2.47 14.10
C PRO A 15 -4.96 -1.49 13.40
N TYR A 16 -4.62 -1.00 12.21
CA TYR A 16 -5.43 -0.03 11.48
C TYR A 16 -6.71 -0.64 10.88
N TYR A 17 -6.80 -1.98 10.82
CA TYR A 17 -7.98 -2.66 10.33
C TYR A 17 -9.03 -2.94 11.41
N GLU A 18 -8.77 -2.65 12.69
CA GLU A 18 -9.75 -2.86 13.77
C GLU A 18 -11.00 -1.99 13.59
N ASP A 19 -10.80 -0.74 13.16
CA ASP A 19 -11.87 0.23 12.89
C ASP A 19 -12.23 0.32 11.38
N ALA A 20 -11.69 -0.59 10.56
CA ALA A 20 -11.95 -0.58 9.12
C ALA A 20 -13.38 -1.00 8.78
N PHE A 21 -13.94 -0.32 7.78
CA PHE A 21 -15.22 -0.70 7.20
C PHE A 21 -15.06 -1.97 6.36
N PRO A 22 -16.10 -2.82 6.23
CA PRO A 22 -16.00 -4.08 5.49
C PRO A 22 -15.51 -3.98 4.03
N ALA A 23 -15.63 -2.80 3.41
CA ALA A 23 -15.14 -2.57 2.05
C ALA A 23 -13.61 -2.38 1.99
N HIS A 24 -12.98 -1.97 3.09
CA HIS A 24 -11.57 -1.55 3.20
C HIS A 24 -10.84 -2.27 4.33
N ASP A 25 -11.33 -3.45 4.71
CA ASP A 25 -10.77 -4.25 5.80
C ASP A 25 -9.52 -5.05 5.35
N ILE A 26 -8.94 -5.80 6.28
CA ILE A 26 -7.79 -6.67 6.00
C ILE A 26 -8.06 -7.69 4.88
N PHE A 27 -9.31 -8.12 4.68
CA PHE A 27 -9.64 -9.04 3.60
C PHE A 27 -9.64 -8.33 2.25
N HIS A 28 -10.05 -7.06 2.19
CA HIS A 28 -9.85 -6.21 1.03
C HIS A 28 -8.36 -6.04 0.72
N ALA A 29 -7.56 -5.61 1.69
CA ALA A 29 -6.11 -5.46 1.51
C ALA A 29 -5.42 -6.76 1.04
N LYS A 30 -5.83 -7.91 1.59
CA LYS A 30 -5.36 -9.22 1.14
C LYS A 30 -5.73 -9.49 -0.32
N ARG A 31 -6.96 -9.19 -0.74
CA ARG A 31 -7.41 -9.39 -2.13
C ARG A 31 -6.61 -8.50 -3.08
N VAL A 32 -6.46 -7.21 -2.76
CA VAL A 32 -5.64 -6.27 -3.54
C VAL A 32 -4.22 -6.82 -3.66
N ARG A 33 -3.58 -7.20 -2.55
CA ARG A 33 -2.24 -7.81 -2.54
C ARG A 33 -2.14 -9.04 -3.44
N ASP A 34 -3.09 -9.97 -3.37
CA ASP A 34 -3.06 -11.18 -4.18
C ASP A 34 -3.25 -10.88 -5.68
N VAL A 35 -4.13 -9.94 -6.03
CA VAL A 35 -4.33 -9.47 -7.40
C VAL A 35 -3.09 -8.74 -7.91
N SER A 36 -2.50 -7.83 -7.14
CA SER A 36 -1.28 -7.11 -7.52
C SER A 36 -0.14 -8.09 -7.82
N LEU A 37 0.05 -9.12 -6.98
CA LEU A 37 1.05 -10.15 -7.22
C LEU A 37 0.74 -11.01 -8.44
N GLN A 38 -0.54 -11.31 -8.70
CA GLN A 38 -0.93 -12.00 -9.93
C GLN A 38 -0.58 -11.16 -11.17
N LEU A 39 -0.89 -9.85 -11.16
CA LEU A 39 -0.56 -8.93 -12.25
C LEU A 39 0.96 -8.84 -12.45
N ALA A 40 1.73 -8.72 -11.36
CA ALA A 40 3.19 -8.69 -11.40
C ALA A 40 3.79 -9.96 -12.04
N ASN A 41 3.24 -11.13 -11.73
CA ASN A 41 3.69 -12.40 -12.33
C ASN A 41 3.35 -12.52 -13.83
N GLN A 42 2.38 -11.75 -14.31
CA GLN A 42 1.96 -11.73 -15.71
C GLN A 42 2.61 -10.57 -16.50
N HIS A 43 3.28 -9.66 -15.81
CA HIS A 43 3.89 -8.48 -16.40
C HIS A 43 5.16 -8.88 -17.20
N PRO A 44 5.40 -8.31 -18.39
CA PRO A 44 6.58 -8.63 -19.20
C PRO A 44 7.90 -8.18 -18.57
N ASP A 45 7.87 -7.09 -17.81
CA ASP A 45 9.02 -6.56 -17.08
C ASP A 45 9.08 -7.10 -15.64
N SER A 46 10.28 -7.09 -15.05
CA SER A 46 10.47 -7.45 -13.64
C SER A 46 9.81 -6.42 -12.73
N VAL A 47 9.04 -6.91 -11.75
CA VAL A 47 8.35 -6.09 -10.74
C VAL A 47 8.84 -6.48 -9.35
N ASP A 48 9.11 -5.51 -8.50
CA ASP A 48 9.40 -5.78 -7.10
C ASP A 48 8.12 -6.17 -6.35
N GLN A 49 7.91 -7.48 -6.21
CA GLN A 49 6.75 -8.03 -5.53
C GLN A 49 6.71 -7.75 -4.03
N GLU A 50 7.84 -7.43 -3.40
CA GLU A 50 7.88 -7.10 -1.98
C GLU A 50 7.41 -5.67 -1.73
N ILE A 51 7.82 -4.72 -2.58
CA ILE A 51 7.28 -3.36 -2.59
C ILE A 51 5.78 -3.38 -2.85
N LEU A 52 5.35 -4.14 -3.87
CA LEU A 52 3.95 -4.23 -4.26
C LEU A 52 3.08 -4.85 -3.16
N ALA A 53 3.55 -5.95 -2.54
CA ALA A 53 2.85 -6.58 -1.43
C ALA A 53 2.77 -5.66 -0.21
N SER A 54 3.86 -4.94 0.10
CA SER A 54 3.90 -3.98 1.20
C SER A 54 2.91 -2.84 0.99
N ALA A 55 2.94 -2.21 -0.19
CA ALA A 55 2.04 -1.11 -0.51
C ALA A 55 0.56 -1.55 -0.47
N ALA A 56 0.24 -2.76 -0.95
CA ALA A 56 -1.11 -3.30 -0.85
C ALA A 56 -1.59 -3.52 0.60
N TRP A 57 -0.70 -3.87 1.53
CA TRP A 57 -1.05 -3.97 2.96
C TRP A 57 -1.24 -2.62 3.64
N PHE A 58 -0.77 -1.53 3.06
CA PHE A 58 -0.88 -0.19 3.65
C PHE A 58 -1.89 0.72 2.93
N HIS A 59 -2.26 0.46 1.67
CA HIS A 59 -2.95 1.45 0.83
C HIS A 59 -4.19 2.11 1.48
N ASP A 60 -5.00 1.33 2.19
CA ASP A 60 -6.24 1.83 2.79
C ASP A 60 -6.18 2.03 4.32
N ILE A 61 -5.01 1.98 4.97
CA ILE A 61 -4.93 2.11 6.45
C ILE A 61 -5.43 3.46 6.98
N GLY A 62 -5.44 4.51 6.14
CA GLY A 62 -6.01 5.82 6.49
C GLY A 62 -7.53 5.92 6.33
N ARG A 63 -8.19 4.96 5.67
CA ARG A 63 -9.64 5.02 5.40
C ARG A 63 -10.52 5.17 6.64
N PRO A 64 -10.25 4.49 7.77
CA PRO A 64 -11.05 4.66 8.98
C PRO A 64 -11.05 6.13 9.46
N LEU A 65 -9.88 6.77 9.46
CA LEU A 65 -9.68 8.16 9.88
C LEU A 65 -10.31 9.15 8.91
N GLU A 66 -10.14 8.94 7.60
CA GLU A 66 -10.75 9.79 6.57
C GLU A 66 -12.27 9.78 6.68
N ARG A 67 -12.84 8.59 6.93
CA ARG A 67 -14.30 8.42 7.02
C ARG A 67 -14.93 9.18 8.18
N VAL A 68 -14.21 9.35 9.29
CA VAL A 68 -14.67 10.13 10.45
C VAL A 68 -14.25 11.60 10.40
N GLY A 69 -13.51 12.01 9.35
CA GLY A 69 -13.07 13.39 9.14
C GLY A 69 -11.89 13.81 10.02
N GLU A 70 -11.10 12.86 10.52
CA GLU A 70 -9.85 13.18 11.26
C GLU A 70 -8.70 13.54 10.31
N ILE A 71 -8.76 13.05 9.07
CA ILE A 71 -7.83 13.37 7.99
C ILE A 71 -8.62 13.62 6.69
N ASP A 72 -8.04 14.37 5.76
CA ASP A 72 -8.68 14.72 4.48
C ASP A 72 -8.32 13.76 3.34
N ASP A 73 -7.13 13.12 3.42
CA ASP A 73 -6.57 12.30 2.36
C ASP A 73 -5.92 11.04 2.97
N HIS A 74 -6.55 9.89 2.74
CA HIS A 74 -6.08 8.61 3.27
C HIS A 74 -4.79 8.14 2.58
N ASP A 75 -4.55 8.54 1.33
CA ASP A 75 -3.38 8.15 0.53
C ASP A 75 -2.12 8.80 1.10
N GLU A 76 -2.19 10.11 1.32
CA GLU A 76 -1.11 10.88 1.93
C GLU A 76 -0.83 10.42 3.35
N TRP A 77 -1.89 10.21 4.14
CA TRP A 77 -1.73 9.77 5.51
C TRP A 77 -1.13 8.37 5.60
N ALA A 78 -1.62 7.41 4.81
CA ALA A 78 -1.08 6.05 4.77
C ALA A 78 0.40 6.04 4.34
N ALA A 79 0.78 6.88 3.36
CA ALA A 79 2.16 7.02 2.91
C ALA A 79 3.09 7.52 4.03
N ASN A 80 2.66 8.55 4.78
CA ASN A 80 3.42 9.08 5.90
C ASN A 80 3.53 8.05 7.03
N GLU A 81 2.43 7.40 7.39
CA GLU A 81 2.40 6.43 8.48
C GLU A 81 3.24 5.18 8.16
N ALA A 82 3.10 4.62 6.96
CA ALA A 82 3.91 3.48 6.53
C ALA A 82 5.41 3.82 6.49
N THR A 83 5.76 5.05 6.09
CA THR A 83 7.16 5.53 6.11
C THR A 83 7.74 5.53 7.51
N THR A 84 6.97 5.99 8.51
CA THR A 84 7.38 5.96 9.91
C THR A 84 7.53 4.53 10.42
N LEU A 85 6.51 3.68 10.25
CA LEU A 85 6.52 2.31 10.75
C LEU A 85 7.66 1.47 10.16
N LEU A 86 7.88 1.57 8.85
CA LEU A 86 8.96 0.83 8.18
C LEU A 86 10.35 1.37 8.54
N GLY A 87 10.46 2.67 8.79
CA GLY A 87 11.70 3.29 9.26
C GLY A 87 12.12 2.82 10.65
N GLU A 88 11.15 2.54 11.54
CA GLU A 88 11.40 1.97 12.87
C GLU A 88 11.90 0.52 12.82
N GLU A 89 11.63 -0.18 11.71
CA GLU A 89 12.03 -1.58 11.46
C GLU A 89 13.30 -1.71 10.60
N ASP A 90 14.08 -0.63 10.48
CA ASP A 90 15.33 -0.57 9.71
C ASP A 90 15.17 -0.97 8.23
N VAL A 91 13.99 -0.73 7.63
CA VAL A 91 13.76 -0.96 6.19
C VAL A 91 14.57 0.05 5.37
N MET A 92 15.14 -0.41 4.26
CA MET A 92 15.98 0.42 3.41
C MET A 92 15.19 1.61 2.84
N THR A 93 15.81 2.79 2.83
CA THR A 93 15.17 4.04 2.41
C THR A 93 14.62 3.98 0.98
N ASP A 94 15.31 3.31 0.06
CA ASP A 94 14.85 3.12 -1.32
C ASP A 94 13.55 2.29 -1.41
N GLN A 95 13.43 1.25 -0.57
CA GLN A 95 12.20 0.47 -0.45
C GLN A 95 11.06 1.30 0.13
N ILE A 96 11.33 2.07 1.20
CA ILE A 96 10.34 2.95 1.80
C ILE A 96 9.83 3.99 0.79
N THR A 97 10.73 4.65 0.06
CA THR A 97 10.36 5.62 -0.98
C THR A 97 9.52 5.00 -2.10
N ALA A 98 9.84 3.77 -2.53
CA ALA A 98 9.05 3.09 -3.55
C ALA A 98 7.63 2.74 -3.06
N ILE A 99 7.49 2.31 -1.79
CA ILE A 99 6.19 2.04 -1.15
C ILE A 99 5.41 3.35 -1.01
N GLU A 100 6.03 4.40 -0.50
CA GLU A 100 5.43 5.73 -0.35
C GLU A 100 4.83 6.23 -1.67
N HIS A 101 5.57 6.10 -2.77
CA HIS A 101 5.07 6.48 -4.10
C HIS A 101 3.84 5.67 -4.51
N CYS A 102 3.86 4.35 -4.29
CA CYS A 102 2.70 3.50 -4.57
C CYS A 102 1.48 3.95 -3.77
N LEU A 103 1.66 4.27 -2.48
CA LEU A 103 0.57 4.70 -1.59
C LEU A 103 0.01 6.06 -2.01
N ARG A 104 0.85 7.05 -2.32
CA ARG A 104 0.36 8.37 -2.76
C ARG A 104 -0.40 8.31 -4.09
N ALA A 105 0.00 7.42 -4.99
CA ALA A 105 -0.53 7.36 -6.36
C ALA A 105 -1.71 6.39 -6.57
N HIS A 106 -2.17 5.65 -5.56
CA HIS A 106 -3.15 4.56 -5.77
C HIS A 106 -4.62 5.00 -5.91
N SER A 107 -4.95 6.27 -5.66
CA SER A 107 -6.33 6.76 -5.72
C SER A 107 -6.61 7.71 -6.89
N ILE A 108 -7.90 7.89 -7.16
CA ILE A 108 -8.41 8.76 -8.23
C ILE A 108 -8.79 10.11 -7.60
N ARG A 109 -7.81 10.85 -7.10
CA ARG A 109 -8.00 12.24 -6.63
C ARG A 109 -7.24 13.22 -7.52
N VAL A 110 -7.68 14.48 -7.50
CA VAL A 110 -6.97 15.58 -8.15
C VAL A 110 -5.61 15.84 -7.48
N SER A 111 -5.49 15.53 -6.18
CA SER A 111 -4.26 15.65 -5.40
C SER A 111 -3.28 14.50 -5.63
N SER A 112 -3.74 13.35 -6.11
CA SER A 112 -2.90 12.17 -6.29
C SER A 112 -1.90 12.38 -7.43
N PRO A 113 -0.60 12.11 -7.22
CA PRO A 113 0.35 12.05 -8.30
C PRO A 113 0.03 10.89 -9.25
N ASP A 114 0.52 10.99 -10.49
CA ASP A 114 0.42 9.87 -11.44
C ASP A 114 1.25 8.66 -10.95
N PRO A 115 0.78 7.43 -11.15
CA PRO A 115 1.55 6.23 -10.84
C PRO A 115 2.72 6.09 -11.83
N GLU A 116 3.89 6.61 -11.47
CA GLU A 116 5.07 6.61 -12.35
C GLU A 116 5.78 5.24 -12.47
N THR A 117 5.80 4.44 -11.40
CA THR A 117 6.47 3.12 -11.37
C THR A 117 5.54 1.98 -11.79
N ILE A 118 6.10 0.82 -12.14
CA ILE A 118 5.29 -0.37 -12.48
C ILE A 118 4.51 -0.83 -11.25
N GLU A 119 5.14 -0.84 -10.08
CA GLU A 119 4.51 -1.20 -8.81
C GLU A 119 3.31 -0.30 -8.51
N ALA A 120 3.45 1.03 -8.67
CA ALA A 120 2.35 1.97 -8.43
C ALA A 120 1.19 1.75 -9.41
N LYS A 121 1.48 1.50 -10.69
CA LYS A 121 0.44 1.20 -11.70
C LYS A 121 -0.30 -0.09 -11.38
N LEU A 122 0.44 -1.14 -10.99
CA LEU A 122 -0.16 -2.42 -10.66
C LEU A 122 -0.98 -2.38 -9.37
N LEU A 123 -0.54 -1.62 -8.36
CA LEU A 123 -1.34 -1.40 -7.15
C LEU A 123 -2.63 -0.65 -7.48
N PHE A 124 -2.53 0.43 -8.27
CA PHE A 124 -3.68 1.21 -8.71
C PHE A 124 -4.68 0.31 -9.44
N ASP A 125 -4.24 -0.48 -10.43
CA ASP A 125 -5.12 -1.39 -11.17
C ASP A 125 -5.74 -2.45 -10.24
N ALA A 126 -4.95 -3.07 -9.37
CA ALA A 126 -5.43 -4.12 -8.47
C ALA A 126 -6.50 -3.66 -7.48
N ASP A 127 -6.43 -2.41 -7.02
CA ASP A 127 -7.43 -1.83 -6.14
C ASP A 127 -8.75 -1.50 -6.86
N LYS A 128 -8.71 -1.27 -8.19
CA LYS A 128 -9.92 -0.92 -8.97
C LYS A 128 -10.60 -2.11 -9.66
N LEU A 129 -10.05 -3.32 -9.55
CA LEU A 129 -10.59 -4.57 -10.13
C LEU A 129 -11.62 -5.25 -9.22
#